data_AF-A0A2V8HSK3-F1
#
_entry.id   AF-A0A2V8HSK3-F1
#
_cell.length_a   1.000
_cell.length_b   1.000
_cell.length_c   1.000
_cell.angle_alpha   90.00
_cell.angle_beta   90.00
_cell.angle_gamma   90.00
#
_symmetry.space_group_name_H-M   'P 1'
#
loop_
_entity.id
_entity.type
_entity.pdbx_description
1 polymer ?
#
loop_
_entity_poly.entity_id
_entity_poly.type
_entity_poly.pdbx_seq_one_letter_code
_entity_poly.pdbx_strand_id
1 'polypeptide(L)' 'MPGVRVGRHARIRRAIIDRDVFIPRGAQIGHNEDEDRRRHTVTDSGIVVVTTDDEPYIGEIGEEALRNESEFDRKGSER' A
#
# COMPACT_ATOMS: atom_id res chain seq x y z
N MET A 1 -4.97 -6.43 -11.09
CA MET A 1 -4.46 -6.98 -12.36
C MET A 1 -3.38 -8.03 -12.08
N PRO A 2 -2.94 -8.86 -13.05
CA PRO A 2 -1.81 -9.78 -12.84
C PRO A 2 -0.51 -9.05 -12.47
N GLY A 3 0.40 -9.73 -11.78
CA GLY A 3 1.76 -9.21 -11.50
C GLY A 3 1.86 -8.12 -10.44
N VAL A 4 0.73 -7.67 -9.86
CA VAL A 4 0.73 -6.69 -8.77
C VAL A 4 1.44 -7.26 -7.55
N ARG A 5 2.39 -6.49 -7.00
CA ARG A 5 3.13 -6.84 -5.79
C ARG A 5 2.79 -5.82 -4.71
N VAL A 6 2.42 -6.30 -3.52
CA VAL A 6 2.00 -5.43 -2.41
C VAL A 6 3.00 -5.53 -1.27
N GLY A 7 3.60 -4.40 -0.90
CA GLY A 7 4.53 -4.29 0.22
C GLY A 7 3.86 -4.54 1.57
N ARG A 8 4.65 -5.00 2.54
CA ARG A 8 4.18 -5.23 3.93
C ARG A 8 3.55 -3.94 4.49
N HIS A 9 2.53 -4.09 5.33
CA HIS A 9 1.79 -2.98 5.98
C HIS A 9 1.04 -2.03 5.04
N ALA A 10 1.00 -2.28 3.73
CA ALA A 10 0.15 -1.49 2.84
C ALA A 10 -1.34 -1.70 3.21
N ARG A 11 -2.12 -0.62 3.17
CA ARG A 11 -3.56 -0.60 3.42
C ARG A 11 -4.24 -0.05 2.18
N ILE A 12 -5.07 -0.88 1.55
CA ILE A 12 -5.68 -0.58 0.27
C ILE A 12 -7.18 -0.85 0.37
N ARG A 13 -8.00 0.14 0.00
CA ARG A 13 -9.44 -0.04 -0.17
C ARG A 13 -9.92 0.77 -1.37
N ARG A 14 -11.01 0.32 -2.00
CA ARG A 14 -11.65 1.03 -3.13
C ARG A 14 -10.67 1.44 -4.24
N ALA A 15 -9.76 0.54 -4.60
CA ALA A 15 -8.71 0.83 -5.57
C ALA A 15 -8.69 -0.18 -6.73
N ILE A 16 -8.33 0.30 -7.91
CA ILE A 16 -7.97 -0.49 -9.09
C ILE A 16 -6.47 -0.28 -9.31
N ILE A 17 -5.70 -1.38 -9.27
CA ILE A 17 -4.24 -1.34 -9.43
C ILE A 17 -3.90 -1.98 -10.77
N ASP A 18 -3.17 -1.23 -11.62
CA ASP A 18 -2.73 -1.65 -12.93
C ASP A 18 -1.74 -2.83 -12.86
N ARG A 19 -1.51 -3.48 -14.01
CA ARG A 19 -0.64 -4.65 -14.11
C ARG A 19 0.79 -4.32 -13.69
N ASP A 20 1.45 -5.28 -13.04
CA ASP A 20 2.88 -5.23 -12.67
C ASP A 20 3.29 -4.10 -11.72
N VAL A 21 2.32 -3.31 -11.22
CA VAL A 21 2.55 -2.25 -10.24
C VAL A 21 3.06 -2.83 -8.92
N PHE A 22 4.09 -2.20 -8.37
CA PHE A 22 4.59 -2.45 -7.03
C PHE A 22 4.05 -1.40 -6.06
N ILE A 23 3.25 -1.82 -5.09
CA ILE A 23 2.78 -0.96 -4.01
C ILE A 23 3.82 -0.98 -2.88
N PRO A 24 4.39 0.18 -2.50
CA PRO A 24 5.41 0.24 -1.47
C PRO A 24 4.89 -0.16 -0.08
N ARG A 25 5.82 -0.54 0.79
CA ARG A 25 5.55 -0.83 2.21
C ARG A 25 4.87 0.38 2.86
N GLY A 26 3.83 0.13 3.65
CA GLY A 26 3.12 1.19 4.40
C GLY A 26 2.26 2.13 3.55
N ALA A 27 2.13 1.88 2.24
CA ALA A 27 1.25 2.67 1.39
C ALA A 27 -0.19 2.67 1.91
N GLN A 28 -0.85 3.82 1.92
CA GLN A 28 -2.27 3.95 2.23
C GLN A 28 -3.01 4.49 1.01
N ILE A 29 -3.89 3.67 0.44
CA ILE A 29 -4.61 3.96 -0.80
C ILE A 29 -6.11 3.82 -0.55
N GLY A 30 -6.87 4.86 -0.87
CA GLY A 30 -8.31 4.95 -0.64
C GLY A 30 -8.68 5.31 0.81
N HIS A 31 -7.72 5.68 1.65
CA HIS A 31 -7.92 5.99 3.07
C HIS A 31 -8.02 7.49 3.36
N ASN A 32 -7.38 8.33 2.55
CA ASN A 32 -7.38 9.77 2.67
C ASN A 32 -7.64 10.36 1.29
N GLU A 33 -8.86 10.88 1.08
CA GLU A 33 -9.29 11.38 -0.22
C GLU A 33 -8.43 12.53 -0.75
N ASP A 34 -7.94 13.41 0.14
CA ASP A 34 -7.08 14.53 -0.26
C ASP A 34 -5.72 14.05 -0.77
N GLU A 35 -5.10 13.08 -0.08
CA GLU A 35 -3.83 12.49 -0.52
C GLU A 35 -4.03 11.63 -1.77
N ASP A 36 -5.12 10.85 -1.83
CA ASP A 36 -5.43 10.00 -2.97
C ASP A 36 -5.62 10.87 -4.24
N ARG A 37 -6.37 11.97 -4.17
CA ARG A 37 -6.59 12.89 -5.30
C ARG A 37 -5.33 13.66 -5.71
N ARG A 38 -4.36 13.85 -4.81
CA ARG A 38 -3.06 14.48 -5.12
C ARG A 38 -2.12 13.55 -5.88
N ARG A 39 -2.27 12.23 -5.71
CA ARG A 39 -1.28 11.23 -6.12
C ARG A 39 -1.78 10.28 -7.20
N HIS A 40 -3.09 10.19 -7.38
CA HIS A 40 -3.75 9.21 -8.24
C HIS A 40 -4.91 9.83 -9.01
N THR A 41 -5.38 9.10 -10.02
CA THR A 41 -6.69 9.37 -10.60
C THR A 41 -7.78 8.83 -9.67
N VAL A 42 -8.70 9.68 -9.24
CA VAL A 42 -9.82 9.30 -8.36
C VAL A 42 -11.15 9.64 -9.04
N THR A 43 -12.01 8.63 -9.16
CA THR A 43 -13.38 8.83 -9.71
C THR A 43 -14.25 9.61 -8.73
N ASP A 44 -15.35 10.22 -9.21
CA ASP A 44 -16.32 10.91 -8.35
C ASP A 44 -16.93 10.00 -7.27
N SER A 45 -17.04 8.70 -7.57
CA SER A 45 -17.51 7.73 -6.59
C SER A 45 -16.49 7.46 -5.49
N GLY A 46 -15.20 7.78 -5.68
CA GLY A 46 -14.11 7.55 -4.74
C GLY A 46 -13.34 6.24 -4.99
N ILE A 47 -13.34 5.73 -6.22
CA ILE A 47 -12.42 4.66 -6.66
C ILE A 47 -11.08 5.28 -7.06
N VAL A 48 -9.98 4.80 -6.48
CA VAL A 48 -8.60 5.20 -6.78
C VAL A 48 -8.02 4.30 -7.87
N VAL A 49 -7.46 4.88 -8.93
CA VAL A 49 -6.75 4.14 -9.99
C VAL A 49 -5.25 4.37 -9.82
N VAL A 50 -4.51 3.29 -9.61
CA VAL A 50 -3.06 3.31 -9.35
C VAL A 50 -2.30 2.76 -10.56
N THR A 51 -1.39 3.56 -11.09
CA THR A 51 -0.51 3.21 -12.22
C THR A 51 0.95 3.18 -11.80
N THR A 52 1.84 2.75 -12.70
CA THR A 52 3.29 2.64 -12.42
C THR A 52 3.96 3.98 -12.14
N ASP A 53 3.39 5.09 -12.62
CA ASP A 53 3.95 6.44 -12.45
C ASP A 53 3.49 7.12 -11.14
N ASP A 54 2.57 6.51 -10.40
CA ASP A 54 2.04 7.12 -9.19
C ASP A 54 2.94 6.89 -7.97
N GLU A 55 2.92 7.85 -7.04
CA GLU A 55 3.62 7.77 -5.75
C GLU A 55 2.62 7.76 -4.58
N PRO A 56 2.16 6.57 -4.12
CA PRO A 56 1.20 6.46 -3.03
C PRO A 56 1.67 7.13 -1.74
N TYR A 57 0.72 7.65 -0.97
CA TYR A 57 1.01 8.17 0.36
C TYR A 57 1.51 7.02 1.26
N ILE A 58 2.66 7.22 1.90
CA ILE A 58 3.22 6.26 2.86
C ILE A 58 2.83 6.71 4.26
N GLY A 59 2.02 5.89 4.92
CA GLY A 59 1.65 6.15 6.31
C GLY A 59 2.68 5.63 7.30
N GLU A 60 2.59 6.14 8.52
CA GLU A 60 3.37 5.62 9.63
C GLU A 60 2.98 4.17 9.95
N ILE A 61 4.00 3.34 10.17
CA ILE A 61 3.83 1.97 10.64
C ILE A 61 4.04 2.00 12.15
N GLY A 62 3.02 1.59 12.91
CA GLY A 62 3.08 1.62 14.37
C GLY A 62 4.20 0.74 14.93
N GLU A 63 4.80 1.18 16.04
CA GLU A 63 5.90 0.47 16.72
C GLU A 63 5.55 -0.97 17.08
N GLU A 64 4.30 -1.24 17.44
CA GLU A 64 3.82 -2.59 17.73
C GLU A 64 3.89 -3.49 16.48
N ALA A 65 3.46 -2.98 15.31
CA ALA A 65 3.53 -3.73 14.06
C ALA A 65 4.97 -4.03 13.65
N LEU A 66 5.89 -3.07 13.85
CA LEU A 66 7.32 -3.24 13.61
C LEU A 66 7.96 -4.26 14.57
N ARG A 67 7.57 -4.22 15.86
CA ARG A 67 8.00 -5.21 16.87
C ARG A 67 7.55 -6.61 16.49
N ASN A 68 6.27 -6.77 16.19
CA ASN A 68 5.70 -8.05 15.78
C ASN A 68 6.44 -8.60 14.56
N GLU A 69 6.62 -7.79 13.51
CA GLU A 69 7.37 -8.18 12.32
C GLU A 69 8.80 -8.65 12.65
N SER A 70 9.52 -7.90 13.50
CA SER A 70 10.88 -8.24 13.91
C SER A 70 10.98 -9.57 14.66
N GLU A 71 9.99 -9.88 15.51
CA GLU A 71 9.90 -11.15 16.23
C GLU A 71 9.62 -12.32 15.28
N PHE A 72 8.71 -12.14 14.32
CA PHE A 72 8.39 -13.16 13.31
C PHE A 72 9.56 -13.45 12.38
N ASP A 73 10.24 -12.41 11.86
CA ASP A 73 11.39 -12.58 10.97
C ASP A 73 12.53 -13.31 11.69
N ARG A 74 12.80 -13.00 12.97
CA ARG A 74 13.79 -13.72 13.79
C ARG A 74 13.46 -15.21 13.92
N LYS A 75 12.20 -15.54 14.25
CA LYS A 75 11.75 -16.93 14.42
C LYS A 75 11.71 -17.72 13.10
N GLY A 76 11.53 -17.04 11.96
CA GLY A 76 11.52 -17.65 10.64
C GLY A 76 12.91 -18.04 10.12
N SER A 77 13.97 -17.32 10.53
CA SER A 77 15.35 -17.59 10.12
C SER A 77 15.97 -18.84 10.74
N GLU A 78 15.33 -19.43 11.75
CA GLU A 78 15.80 -20.63 12.48
C GLU A 78 15.20 -21.93 11.94
N ARG A 79 14.48 -21.90 10.81
CA ARG A 79 13.86 -23.06 10.16
C ARG A 79 14.47 -23.41 8.81
#